data_AF-A0AAN9BMS2-F1
#
_entry.id   AF-A0AAN9BMS2-F1
#
_cell.length_a   1.000
_cell.length_b   1.000
_cell.length_c   1.000
_cell.angle_alpha   90.00
_cell.angle_beta   90.00
_cell.angle_gamma   90.00
#
_symmetry.space_group_name_H-M   'P 1'
#
loop_
_entity.id
_entity.type
_entity.pdbx_description
1 polymer ?
#
loop_
_entity_poly.entity_id
_entity_poly.type
_entity_poly.pdbx_seq_one_letter_code
_entity_poly.pdbx_strand_id
1 'polypeptide(L)'
;MAAKNSGVTFDESWIKNVNINLPAVKRRAETVTARRGVKKQWQAAWQLRAVSCIDLTTLAGDDTRANVHRLCYKAAHPIRSDLLKAIGMESAGLTTGAVCVYPSRVGDCRKALENMKCKIPIASVATGFPSGQTSFKTRLEEIRQAVQDGASEIDIVINRTLALQGDWKGVYDEVREMREACGEAHLKTILATGELGSMVNIYKASMVCMMAGKYRATCGVRPLP
;
A
#
# COMPACT_ATOMS: atom_id res chain seq x y z
N MET A 1 9.68 -15.90 -6.47
CA MET A 1 8.52 -15.02 -6.21
C MET A 1 7.77 -15.59 -5.02
N ALA A 2 7.44 -14.78 -4.02
CA ALA A 2 6.61 -15.24 -2.89
C ALA A 2 5.23 -15.66 -3.42
N ALA A 3 4.65 -16.74 -2.85
CA ALA A 3 3.33 -17.22 -3.24
C ALA A 3 2.28 -16.11 -3.03
N LYS A 4 1.50 -15.81 -4.07
CA LYS A 4 0.39 -14.84 -3.98
C LYS A 4 -0.71 -15.45 -3.10
N ASN A 5 -1.23 -14.70 -2.11
CA ASN A 5 -2.38 -15.14 -1.30
C ASN A 5 -3.59 -15.36 -2.23
N SER A 6 -4.13 -16.58 -2.33
CA SER A 6 -5.31 -16.86 -3.17
C SER A 6 -6.62 -16.36 -2.56
N GLY A 7 -6.61 -15.91 -1.31
CA GLY A 7 -7.82 -15.72 -0.51
C GLY A 7 -8.40 -17.05 -0.04
N VAL A 8 -9.46 -16.94 0.75
CA VAL A 8 -10.30 -18.05 1.20
C VAL A 8 -11.77 -17.62 1.20
N THR A 9 -12.69 -18.59 1.27
CA THR A 9 -14.10 -18.29 1.51
C THR A 9 -14.28 -17.53 2.81
N PHE A 10 -15.23 -16.60 2.86
CA PHE A 10 -15.54 -15.88 4.08
C PHE A 10 -15.87 -16.86 5.22
N ASP A 11 -15.11 -16.77 6.31
CA ASP A 11 -15.31 -17.57 7.51
C ASP A 11 -15.47 -16.62 8.71
N GLU A 12 -16.72 -16.44 9.14
CA GLU A 12 -17.04 -15.57 10.26
C GLU A 12 -16.36 -16.05 11.56
N SER A 13 -16.08 -17.35 11.70
CA SER A 13 -15.53 -17.90 12.95
C SER A 13 -14.17 -17.30 13.33
N TRP A 14 -13.38 -16.83 12.34
CA TRP A 14 -12.07 -16.21 12.58
C TRP A 14 -12.17 -14.81 13.19
N ILE A 15 -13.32 -14.16 13.00
CA ILE A 15 -13.58 -12.81 13.49
C ILE A 15 -14.66 -12.78 14.59
N LYS A 16 -15.33 -13.91 14.82
CA LYS A 16 -16.27 -14.11 15.91
C LYS A 16 -15.51 -14.22 17.23
N ASN A 17 -16.01 -13.55 18.27
CA ASN A 17 -15.44 -13.59 19.63
C ASN A 17 -13.99 -13.11 19.77
N VAL A 18 -13.52 -12.21 18.90
CA VAL A 18 -12.20 -11.59 19.03
C VAL A 18 -12.15 -10.68 20.25
N ASN A 19 -11.25 -10.96 21.18
CA ASN A 19 -10.93 -10.10 22.32
C ASN A 19 -9.47 -9.66 22.23
N ILE A 20 -9.22 -8.34 22.25
CA ILE A 20 -7.87 -7.78 22.21
C ILE A 20 -7.53 -7.18 23.57
N ASN A 21 -6.48 -7.71 24.20
CA ASN A 21 -5.89 -7.12 25.40
C ASN A 21 -5.11 -5.85 25.03
N LEU A 22 -5.82 -4.72 25.00
CA LEU A 22 -5.25 -3.42 24.61
C LEU A 22 -4.03 -3.01 25.45
N PRO A 23 -4.01 -3.16 26.80
CA PRO A 23 -2.82 -2.90 27.58
C PRO A 23 -1.59 -3.72 27.15
N ALA A 24 -1.77 -5.01 26.84
CA ALA A 24 -0.68 -5.85 26.38
C ALA A 24 -0.17 -5.43 24.98
N VAL A 25 -1.07 -5.07 24.06
CA VAL A 25 -0.72 -4.55 22.73
C VAL A 25 0.10 -3.27 22.86
N LYS A 26 -0.34 -2.32 23.71
CA LYS A 26 0.38 -1.05 23.95
C LYS A 26 1.78 -1.29 24.52
N ARG A 27 1.90 -2.10 25.58
CA ARG A 27 3.22 -2.46 26.14
C ARG A 27 4.11 -3.12 25.10
N ARG A 28 3.58 -4.01 24.27
CA ARG A 28 4.35 -4.66 23.21
C ARG A 28 4.84 -3.64 22.18
N ALA A 29 4.00 -2.69 21.77
CA ALA A 29 4.38 -1.63 20.85
C ALA A 29 5.51 -0.74 21.42
N GLU A 30 5.43 -0.37 22.69
CA GLU A 30 6.49 0.39 23.39
C GLU A 30 7.84 -0.35 23.39
N THR A 31 7.83 -1.69 23.47
CA THR A 31 9.10 -2.45 23.38
C THR A 31 9.78 -2.36 22.02
N VAL A 32 9.08 -1.98 20.95
CA VAL A 32 9.67 -1.85 19.61
C VAL A 32 10.55 -0.60 19.53
N THR A 33 10.10 0.52 20.13
CA THR A 33 10.85 1.78 20.14
C THR A 33 12.05 1.74 21.08
N ALA A 34 12.00 0.91 22.12
CA ALA A 34 13.08 0.75 23.09
C ALA A 34 14.22 -0.19 22.64
N ARG A 35 14.13 -0.79 21.44
CA ARG A 35 15.17 -1.72 20.96
C ARG A 35 16.44 -0.96 20.58
N ARG A 36 17.60 -1.57 20.88
CA ARG A 36 18.89 -1.02 20.47
C ARG A 36 18.97 -0.95 18.95
N GLY A 37 19.34 0.23 18.45
CA GLY A 37 19.57 0.45 17.03
C GLY A 37 20.73 -0.40 16.49
N VAL A 38 20.61 -0.77 15.22
CA VAL A 38 21.68 -1.39 14.46
C VAL A 38 22.74 -0.32 14.12
N LYS A 39 24.04 -0.66 14.16
CA LYS A 39 25.14 0.32 14.06
C LYS A 39 25.99 0.12 12.79
N LYS A 40 26.70 1.19 12.38
CA LYS A 40 27.74 1.18 11.32
C LYS A 40 27.24 0.60 10.00
N GLN A 41 27.98 -0.31 9.37
CA GLN A 41 27.62 -0.85 8.06
C GLN A 41 26.26 -1.55 8.04
N TRP A 42 25.85 -2.16 9.16
CA TRP A 42 24.56 -2.81 9.27
C TRP A 42 23.42 -1.81 9.30
N GLN A 43 23.63 -0.63 9.88
CA GLN A 43 22.66 0.46 9.84
C GLN A 43 22.46 0.94 8.40
N ALA A 44 23.56 1.14 7.66
CA ALA A 44 23.50 1.51 6.25
C ALA A 44 22.78 0.43 5.42
N ALA A 45 23.12 -0.85 5.60
CA ALA A 45 22.45 -1.96 4.91
C ALA A 45 20.93 -1.99 5.16
N TRP A 46 20.50 -1.81 6.41
CA TRP A 46 19.06 -1.73 6.73
C TRP A 46 18.38 -0.49 6.19
N GLN A 47 19.07 0.65 6.10
CA GLN A 47 18.54 1.86 5.45
C GLN A 47 18.35 1.66 3.95
N LEU A 48 19.33 1.07 3.25
CA LEU A 48 19.18 0.72 1.83
C LEU A 48 18.05 -0.29 1.62
N ARG A 49 17.93 -1.28 2.52
CA ARG A 49 16.82 -2.22 2.49
C ARG A 49 15.48 -1.50 2.68
N ALA A 50 15.39 -0.58 3.63
CA ALA A 50 14.18 0.21 3.85
C ALA A 50 13.80 0.99 2.60
N VAL A 51 14.77 1.64 1.93
CA VAL A 51 14.56 2.34 0.65
C VAL A 51 13.95 1.43 -0.42
N SER A 52 14.45 0.19 -0.56
CA SER A 52 13.88 -0.79 -1.50
C SER A 52 12.46 -1.26 -1.17
N CYS A 53 11.96 -0.94 0.02
CA CYS A 53 10.62 -1.27 0.48
C CYS A 53 9.68 -0.05 0.50
N ILE A 54 10.14 1.11 0.03
CA ILE A 54 9.33 2.33 -0.07
C ILE A 54 8.46 2.27 -1.34
N ASP A 55 7.18 2.54 -1.18
CA ASP A 55 6.30 2.95 -2.27
C ASP A 55 6.38 4.48 -2.34
N LEU A 56 7.20 5.01 -3.26
CA LEU A 56 7.49 6.44 -3.30
C LEU A 56 6.27 7.18 -3.85
N THR A 57 5.62 7.95 -2.98
CA THR A 57 4.25 8.40 -3.19
C THR A 57 4.16 9.90 -3.43
N THR A 58 3.32 10.32 -4.37
CA THR A 58 2.75 11.68 -4.42
C THR A 58 1.25 11.57 -4.64
N LEU A 59 0.49 12.21 -3.75
CA LEU A 59 -0.97 12.23 -3.75
C LEU A 59 -1.44 13.64 -3.44
N ALA A 60 -0.88 14.61 -4.14
CA ALA A 60 -1.17 16.02 -3.96
C ALA A 60 -2.17 16.51 -5.02
N GLY A 61 -3.05 17.43 -4.64
CA GLY A 61 -4.05 17.98 -5.55
C GLY A 61 -3.45 18.77 -6.72
N ASP A 62 -2.20 19.23 -6.57
CA ASP A 62 -1.42 19.98 -7.56
C ASP A 62 -0.41 19.09 -8.33
N ASP A 63 -0.57 17.77 -8.29
CA ASP A 63 0.30 16.85 -9.02
C ASP A 63 0.23 17.11 -10.53
N THR A 64 1.38 17.46 -11.11
CA THR A 64 1.57 17.64 -12.55
C THR A 64 2.45 16.54 -13.13
N ARG A 65 2.42 16.38 -14.45
CA ARG A 65 3.34 15.48 -15.19
C ARG A 65 4.81 15.72 -14.82
N ALA A 66 5.22 16.99 -14.63
CA ALA A 66 6.60 17.33 -14.28
C ALA A 66 6.97 16.83 -12.87
N ASN A 67 6.09 17.00 -11.89
CA ASN A 67 6.32 16.53 -10.51
C ASN A 67 6.36 15.00 -10.46
N VAL A 68 5.42 14.35 -11.16
CA VAL A 68 5.36 12.88 -11.28
C VAL A 68 6.60 12.32 -11.99
N HIS A 69 7.09 12.99 -13.04
CA HIS A 69 8.35 12.58 -13.67
C HIS A 69 9.54 12.65 -12.69
N ARG A 70 9.64 13.71 -11.88
CA ARG A 70 10.67 13.82 -10.84
C ARG A 70 10.54 12.74 -9.77
N LEU A 71 9.30 12.38 -9.40
CA LEU A 71 9.03 11.25 -8.50
C LEU A 71 9.58 9.94 -9.08
N CYS A 72 9.27 9.63 -10.35
CA CYS A 72 9.77 8.44 -11.01
C CYS A 72 11.31 8.42 -11.11
N TYR A 73 11.93 9.56 -11.42
CA TYR A 73 13.39 9.66 -11.45
C TYR A 73 14.01 9.39 -10.08
N LYS A 74 13.41 9.93 -9.01
CA LYS A 74 13.84 9.68 -7.62
C LYS A 74 13.60 8.24 -7.18
N ALA A 75 12.53 7.61 -7.66
CA ALA A 75 12.28 6.18 -7.41
C ALA A 75 13.35 5.30 -8.07
N ALA A 76 13.77 5.66 -9.28
CA ALA A 76 14.85 4.98 -10.00
C ALA A 76 16.25 5.24 -9.41
N HIS A 77 16.45 6.40 -8.78
CA HIS A 77 17.73 6.82 -8.21
C HIS A 77 17.55 7.38 -6.78
N PRO A 78 17.15 6.55 -5.81
CA PRO A 78 16.71 7.06 -4.50
C PRO A 78 17.86 7.57 -3.63
N ILE A 79 19.09 7.12 -3.91
CA ILE A 79 20.31 7.52 -3.19
C ILE A 79 21.32 8.05 -4.20
N ARG A 80 22.06 9.10 -3.83
CA ARG A 80 23.13 9.65 -4.66
C ARG A 80 24.22 8.62 -4.93
N SER A 81 24.75 8.62 -6.15
CA SER A 81 25.74 7.65 -6.62
C SER A 81 27.06 7.69 -5.85
N ASP A 82 27.51 8.87 -5.42
CA ASP A 82 28.74 9.04 -4.63
C ASP A 82 28.64 8.35 -3.26
N LEU A 83 27.47 8.43 -2.62
CA LEU A 83 27.21 7.74 -1.35
C LEU A 83 27.17 6.22 -1.52
N LEU A 84 26.53 5.73 -2.59
CA LEU A 84 26.50 4.29 -2.89
C LEU A 84 27.92 3.75 -3.15
N LYS A 85 28.75 4.51 -3.89
CA LYS A 85 30.15 4.15 -4.12
C LYS A 85 30.97 4.13 -2.83
N ALA A 86 30.77 5.10 -1.95
CA ALA A 86 31.49 5.17 -0.67
C ALA A 86 31.23 3.97 0.25
N ILE A 87 30.11 3.26 0.05
CA ILE A 87 29.73 2.07 0.83
C ILE A 87 29.75 0.76 0.01
N GLY A 88 30.32 0.79 -1.21
CA GLY A 88 30.47 -0.39 -2.07
C GLY A 88 29.15 -0.97 -2.61
N MET A 89 28.16 -0.11 -2.86
CA MET A 89 26.81 -0.48 -3.31
C MET A 89 26.44 0.15 -4.66
N GLU A 90 27.41 0.67 -5.42
CA GLU A 90 27.18 1.31 -6.71
C GLU A 90 26.56 0.38 -7.76
N SER A 91 26.85 -0.92 -7.70
CA SER A 91 26.34 -1.94 -8.62
C SER A 91 25.07 -2.64 -8.12
N ALA A 92 24.53 -2.22 -6.96
CA ALA A 92 23.38 -2.88 -6.33
C ALA A 92 22.05 -2.67 -7.07
N GLY A 93 21.99 -1.72 -8.02
CA GLY A 93 20.76 -1.42 -8.77
C GLY A 93 19.59 -0.99 -7.87
N LEU A 94 19.89 -0.25 -6.79
CA LEU A 94 18.90 0.12 -5.79
C LEU A 94 17.84 1.05 -6.38
N THR A 95 16.59 0.63 -6.27
CA THR A 95 15.38 1.40 -6.60
C THR A 95 14.44 1.38 -5.41
N THR A 96 13.40 2.21 -5.42
CA THR A 96 12.27 2.06 -4.49
C THR A 96 11.42 0.84 -4.89
N GLY A 97 10.57 0.36 -3.97
CA GLY A 97 9.73 -0.80 -4.21
C GLY A 97 8.63 -0.55 -5.26
N ALA A 98 8.07 0.66 -5.27
CA ALA A 98 7.10 1.13 -6.25
C ALA A 98 7.12 2.67 -6.34
N VAL A 99 6.37 3.23 -7.29
CA VAL A 99 5.83 4.60 -7.23
C VAL A 99 4.33 4.54 -6.98
N CYS A 100 3.77 5.43 -6.16
CA CYS A 100 2.34 5.49 -5.91
C CYS A 100 1.77 6.87 -6.25
N VAL A 101 0.71 6.89 -7.08
CA VAL A 101 0.08 8.11 -7.59
C VAL A 101 -1.44 7.99 -7.64
N TYR A 102 -2.12 9.10 -7.97
CA TYR A 102 -3.53 9.07 -8.35
C TYR A 102 -3.76 8.37 -9.71
N PRO A 103 -4.96 7.80 -9.96
CA PRO A 103 -5.28 7.12 -11.23
C PRO A 103 -4.96 7.96 -12.47
N SER A 104 -5.28 9.26 -12.41
CA SER A 104 -5.05 10.23 -13.49
C SER A 104 -3.57 10.50 -13.83
N ARG A 105 -2.63 9.97 -13.04
CA ARG A 105 -1.17 10.13 -13.21
C ARG A 105 -0.45 8.83 -13.52
N VAL A 106 -1.14 7.68 -13.51
CA VAL A 106 -0.54 6.37 -13.82
C VAL A 106 0.09 6.38 -15.22
N GLY A 107 -0.61 6.95 -16.21
CA GLY A 107 -0.07 7.09 -17.57
C GLY A 107 1.18 7.98 -17.67
N ASP A 108 1.30 9.00 -16.82
CA ASP A 108 2.50 9.84 -16.75
C ASP A 108 3.68 9.06 -16.13
N CYS A 109 3.43 8.29 -15.06
CA CYS A 109 4.43 7.39 -14.46
C CYS A 109 4.94 6.36 -15.46
N ARG A 110 4.04 5.71 -16.20
CA ARG A 110 4.39 4.71 -17.21
C ARG A 110 5.36 5.29 -18.24
N LYS A 111 4.99 6.41 -18.86
CA LYS A 111 5.82 7.09 -19.86
C LYS A 111 7.20 7.48 -19.29
N ALA A 112 7.24 8.00 -18.06
CA ALA A 112 8.51 8.38 -17.43
C ALA A 112 9.43 7.18 -17.20
N LEU A 113 8.89 6.07 -16.67
CA LEU A 113 9.65 4.85 -16.39
C LEU A 113 10.11 4.13 -17.67
N GLU A 114 9.27 4.10 -18.71
CA GLU A 114 9.63 3.57 -20.03
C GLU A 114 10.79 4.34 -20.66
N ASN A 115 10.73 5.68 -20.63
CA ASN A 115 11.81 6.54 -21.12
C ASN A 115 13.14 6.30 -20.39
N MET A 116 13.08 6.01 -19.09
CA MET A 116 14.25 5.66 -18.27
C MET A 116 14.66 4.18 -18.38
N LYS A 117 13.90 3.34 -19.11
CA LYS A 117 14.07 1.88 -19.18
C LYS A 117 14.11 1.22 -17.79
N CYS A 118 13.36 1.77 -16.84
CA CYS A 118 13.33 1.33 -15.45
C CYS A 118 12.06 0.51 -15.18
N LYS A 119 12.20 -0.64 -14.49
CA LYS A 119 11.10 -1.58 -14.24
C LYS A 119 10.60 -1.52 -12.79
N ILE A 120 10.24 -0.32 -12.32
CA ILE A 120 9.63 -0.14 -11.00
C ILE A 120 8.11 -0.31 -11.13
N PRO A 121 7.46 -1.08 -10.23
CA PRO A 121 6.01 -1.18 -10.15
C PRO A 121 5.33 0.19 -10.01
N ILE A 122 4.21 0.37 -10.70
CA ILE A 122 3.34 1.54 -10.54
C ILE A 122 2.15 1.10 -9.68
N ALA A 123 2.05 1.70 -8.49
CA ALA A 123 0.88 1.64 -7.64
C ALA A 123 -0.04 2.83 -7.91
N SER A 124 -1.34 2.61 -7.85
CA SER A 124 -2.33 3.68 -7.87
C SER A 124 -3.24 3.56 -6.66
N VAL A 125 -3.49 4.66 -5.96
CA VAL A 125 -4.66 4.70 -5.08
C VAL A 125 -5.92 4.66 -5.93
N ALA A 126 -6.99 4.07 -5.41
CA ALA A 126 -8.28 3.99 -6.09
C ALA A 126 -9.43 4.03 -5.08
N THR A 127 -10.64 3.80 -5.56
CA THR A 127 -11.85 3.59 -4.76
C THR A 127 -12.27 4.81 -3.94
N GLY A 128 -12.19 6.00 -4.53
CA GLY A 128 -12.62 7.26 -3.90
C GLY A 128 -11.63 7.79 -2.86
N PHE A 129 -10.35 7.42 -2.95
CA PHE A 129 -9.30 7.90 -2.06
C PHE A 129 -9.27 9.45 -1.99
N PRO A 130 -9.13 10.06 -0.79
CA PRO A 130 -8.90 9.39 0.51
C PRO A 130 -10.18 8.96 1.22
N SER A 131 -11.35 9.43 0.80
CA SER A 131 -12.60 9.28 1.56
C SER A 131 -13.22 7.88 1.48
N GLY A 132 -13.13 7.21 0.33
CA GLY A 132 -13.86 5.96 0.09
C GLY A 132 -15.38 6.11 -0.07
N GLN A 133 -15.90 7.34 -0.20
CA GLN A 133 -17.34 7.65 -0.14
C GLN A 133 -18.00 7.78 -1.53
N THR A 134 -17.32 7.39 -2.60
CA THR A 134 -17.92 7.36 -3.95
C THR A 134 -18.74 6.08 -4.15
N SER A 135 -19.66 6.10 -5.13
CA SER A 135 -20.50 4.93 -5.43
C SER A 135 -19.64 3.69 -5.71
N PHE A 136 -20.09 2.50 -5.31
CA PHE A 136 -19.32 1.27 -5.53
C PHE A 136 -19.00 1.02 -7.01
N LYS A 137 -19.94 1.33 -7.91
CA LYS A 137 -19.73 1.28 -9.37
C LYS A 137 -18.56 2.19 -9.80
N THR A 138 -18.52 3.43 -9.32
CA THR A 138 -17.42 4.36 -9.59
C THR A 138 -16.10 3.82 -9.04
N ARG A 139 -16.11 3.28 -7.83
CA ARG A 139 -14.92 2.68 -7.19
C ARG A 139 -14.34 1.54 -8.01
N LEU A 140 -15.17 0.65 -8.56
CA LEU A 140 -14.71 -0.42 -9.45
C LEU A 140 -14.15 0.13 -10.78
N GLU A 141 -14.75 1.18 -11.33
CA GLU A 141 -14.28 1.78 -12.58
C GLU A 141 -12.92 2.47 -12.41
N GLU A 142 -12.70 3.16 -11.29
CA GLU A 142 -11.39 3.73 -10.96
C GLU A 142 -10.28 2.66 -10.95
N ILE A 143 -10.57 1.47 -10.42
CA ILE A 143 -9.62 0.34 -10.42
C ILE A 143 -9.32 -0.08 -11.86
N ARG A 144 -10.36 -0.33 -12.67
CA ARG A 144 -10.19 -0.78 -14.06
C ARG A 144 -9.41 0.22 -14.89
N GLN A 145 -9.73 1.51 -14.73
CA GLN A 145 -9.03 2.60 -15.40
C GLN A 145 -7.54 2.63 -15.00
N ALA A 146 -7.23 2.57 -13.70
CA ALA A 146 -5.84 2.56 -13.25
C ALA A 146 -5.05 1.37 -13.78
N VAL A 147 -5.65 0.17 -13.82
CA VAL A 147 -5.03 -1.03 -14.42
C VAL A 147 -4.82 -0.86 -15.92
N GLN A 148 -5.81 -0.35 -16.66
CA GLN A 148 -5.70 -0.03 -18.08
C GLN A 148 -4.58 0.99 -18.34
N ASP A 149 -4.46 1.98 -17.46
CA ASP A 149 -3.40 3.00 -17.47
C ASP A 149 -2.06 2.51 -16.94
N GLY A 150 -1.96 1.24 -16.54
CA GLY A 150 -0.69 0.52 -16.38
C GLY A 150 -0.24 0.33 -14.94
N ALA A 151 -1.14 0.54 -13.98
CA ALA A 151 -0.87 0.22 -12.60
C ALA A 151 -0.69 -1.30 -12.45
N SER A 152 0.45 -1.69 -11.92
CA SER A 152 0.75 -3.07 -11.51
C SER A 152 0.25 -3.38 -10.10
N GLU A 153 -0.06 -2.34 -9.32
CA GLU A 153 -0.60 -2.44 -7.96
C GLU A 153 -1.73 -1.42 -7.76
N ILE A 154 -2.75 -1.79 -6.98
CA ILE A 154 -3.91 -0.95 -6.69
C ILE A 154 -4.11 -0.90 -5.17
N ASP A 155 -4.10 0.31 -4.62
CA ASP A 155 -4.30 0.59 -3.21
C ASP A 155 -5.74 1.07 -3.00
N ILE A 156 -6.63 0.17 -2.56
CA ILE A 156 -8.05 0.46 -2.34
C ILE A 156 -8.31 0.91 -0.89
N VAL A 157 -9.32 1.75 -0.68
CA VAL A 157 -9.86 2.11 0.62
C VAL A 157 -11.06 1.22 0.91
N ILE A 158 -11.05 0.53 2.05
CA ILE A 158 -12.20 -0.28 2.46
C ILE A 158 -13.42 0.61 2.74
N ASN A 159 -14.62 0.07 2.59
CA ASN A 159 -15.83 0.74 3.05
C ASN A 159 -15.87 0.73 4.58
N ARG A 160 -15.41 1.84 5.17
CA ARG A 160 -15.36 2.02 6.62
C ARG A 160 -16.74 2.06 7.25
N THR A 161 -17.76 2.51 6.54
CA THR A 161 -19.14 2.52 7.04
C THR A 161 -19.60 1.10 7.35
N LEU A 162 -19.38 0.15 6.43
CA LEU A 162 -19.68 -1.27 6.66
C LEU A 162 -18.86 -1.82 7.84
N ALA A 163 -17.56 -1.55 7.89
CA ALA A 163 -16.70 -2.00 8.99
C ALA A 163 -17.14 -1.46 10.36
N LEU A 164 -17.53 -0.19 10.45
CA LEU A 164 -18.01 0.45 11.68
C LEU A 164 -19.40 -0.03 12.08
N GLN A 165 -20.26 -0.41 11.12
CA GLN A 165 -21.55 -1.04 11.36
C GLN A 165 -21.43 -2.54 11.67
N GLY A 166 -20.23 -3.12 11.58
CA GLY A 166 -19.99 -4.54 11.82
C GLY A 166 -20.41 -5.45 10.66
N ASP A 167 -20.71 -4.89 9.49
CA ASP A 167 -21.00 -5.66 8.27
C ASP A 167 -19.71 -6.15 7.60
N TRP A 168 -19.11 -7.17 8.21
CA TRP A 168 -17.87 -7.78 7.75
C TRP A 168 -18.04 -8.57 6.45
N LYS A 169 -19.24 -9.10 6.20
CA LYS A 169 -19.54 -9.81 4.95
C LYS A 169 -19.61 -8.82 3.79
N GLY A 170 -20.24 -7.66 3.98
CA GLY A 170 -20.23 -6.58 3.01
C GLY A 170 -18.83 -6.07 2.69
N VAL A 171 -17.96 -5.90 3.70
CA VAL A 171 -16.54 -5.57 3.47
C VAL A 171 -15.83 -6.66 2.65
N TYR A 172 -16.05 -7.94 2.99
CA TYR A 172 -15.48 -9.06 2.24
C TYR A 172 -15.91 -9.05 0.77
N ASP A 173 -17.21 -8.90 0.51
CA ASP A 173 -17.77 -8.94 -0.83
C ASP A 173 -17.26 -7.78 -1.69
N GLU A 174 -17.25 -6.55 -1.15
CA GLU A 174 -16.69 -5.39 -1.87
C GLU A 174 -15.21 -5.61 -2.21
N VAL A 175 -14.40 -6.06 -1.26
CA VAL A 175 -12.95 -6.27 -1.49
C VAL A 175 -12.71 -7.39 -2.50
N ARG A 176 -13.53 -8.44 -2.51
CA ARG A 176 -13.45 -9.53 -3.49
C ARG A 176 -13.76 -9.04 -4.90
N GLU A 177 -14.82 -8.25 -5.07
CA GLU A 177 -15.16 -7.65 -6.38
C GLU A 177 -14.09 -6.65 -6.85
N MET A 178 -13.52 -5.86 -5.93
CA MET A 178 -12.38 -4.98 -6.23
C MET A 178 -11.14 -5.78 -6.63
N ARG A 179 -10.91 -6.94 -6.01
CA ARG A 179 -9.82 -7.87 -6.38
C ARG A 179 -10.01 -8.44 -7.77
N GLU A 180 -11.23 -8.77 -8.15
CA GLU A 180 -11.57 -9.20 -9.51
C GLU A 180 -11.33 -8.06 -10.52
N ALA A 181 -11.76 -6.84 -10.20
CA ALA A 181 -11.53 -5.66 -11.05
C ALA A 181 -10.04 -5.33 -11.27
N CYS A 182 -9.16 -5.72 -10.34
CA CYS A 182 -7.71 -5.55 -10.50
C CYS A 182 -7.08 -6.45 -11.58
N GLY A 183 -7.76 -7.52 -12.02
CA GLY A 183 -7.19 -8.49 -12.94
C GLY A 183 -5.87 -9.08 -12.42
N GLU A 184 -4.77 -8.85 -13.14
CA GLU A 184 -3.42 -9.30 -12.74
C GLU A 184 -2.70 -8.36 -11.76
N ALA A 185 -3.14 -7.11 -11.65
CA ALA A 185 -2.53 -6.14 -10.74
C ALA A 185 -2.64 -6.60 -9.29
N HIS A 186 -1.63 -6.30 -8.47
CA HIS A 186 -1.63 -6.64 -7.05
C HIS A 186 -2.59 -5.74 -6.28
N LEU A 187 -3.37 -6.27 -5.34
CA LEU A 187 -4.30 -5.47 -4.54
C LEU A 187 -3.67 -5.16 -3.18
N LYS A 188 -3.81 -3.94 -2.70
CA LYS A 188 -3.50 -3.53 -1.33
C LYS A 188 -4.71 -2.85 -0.72
N THR A 189 -4.98 -3.13 0.55
CA THR A 189 -6.12 -2.57 1.26
C THR A 189 -5.67 -1.56 2.31
N ILE A 190 -6.12 -0.32 2.13
CA ILE A 190 -6.03 0.76 3.09
C ILE A 190 -7.20 0.60 4.06
N LEU A 191 -6.86 0.13 5.27
CA LEU A 191 -7.84 -0.05 6.34
C LEU A 191 -8.23 1.26 7.05
N ALA A 192 -7.38 2.30 6.93
CA ALA A 192 -7.50 3.56 7.68
C ALA A 192 -7.70 3.29 9.18
N THR A 193 -6.75 2.59 9.78
CA THR A 193 -6.82 2.07 11.16
C THR A 193 -7.11 3.12 12.22
N GLY A 194 -6.71 4.39 11.99
CA GLY A 194 -7.03 5.51 12.86
C GLY A 194 -8.53 5.87 12.92
N GLU A 195 -9.34 5.37 11.99
CA GLU A 195 -10.76 5.70 11.84
C GLU A 195 -11.67 4.48 12.06
N LEU A 196 -11.12 3.32 12.45
CA LEU A 196 -11.88 2.09 12.73
C LEU A 196 -12.33 1.95 14.19
N GLY A 197 -12.00 2.92 15.05
CA GLY A 197 -12.47 3.04 16.43
C GLY A 197 -11.82 2.08 17.44
N SER A 198 -11.53 0.82 17.08
CA SER A 198 -10.97 -0.17 18.01
C SER A 198 -9.95 -1.12 17.35
N MET A 199 -9.04 -1.66 18.17
CA MET A 199 -8.11 -2.72 17.73
C MET A 199 -8.82 -4.01 17.31
N VAL A 200 -10.01 -4.27 17.85
CA VAL A 200 -10.86 -5.38 17.40
C VAL A 200 -11.31 -5.16 15.96
N ASN A 201 -11.80 -3.97 15.62
CA ASN A 201 -12.19 -3.65 14.24
C ASN A 201 -10.99 -3.67 13.28
N ILE A 202 -9.82 -3.19 13.72
CA ILE A 202 -8.58 -3.28 12.93
C ILE A 202 -8.23 -4.75 12.64
N TYR A 203 -8.29 -5.62 13.64
CA TYR A 203 -8.09 -7.06 13.46
C TYR A 203 -9.09 -7.64 12.47
N LYS A 204 -10.39 -7.43 12.69
CA LYS A 204 -11.46 -7.97 11.84
C LYS A 204 -11.32 -7.48 10.39
N ALA A 205 -11.10 -6.19 10.18
CA ALA A 205 -10.89 -5.63 8.85
C ALA A 205 -9.66 -6.25 8.17
N SER A 206 -8.57 -6.45 8.92
CA SER A 206 -7.37 -7.11 8.41
C SER A 206 -7.67 -8.54 7.96
N MET A 207 -8.28 -9.35 8.83
CA MET A 207 -8.63 -10.75 8.55
C MET A 207 -9.56 -10.87 7.35
N VAL A 208 -10.62 -10.07 7.31
CA VAL A 208 -11.60 -10.05 6.21
C VAL A 208 -10.95 -9.70 4.88
N CYS A 209 -10.09 -8.68 4.84
CA CYS A 209 -9.33 -8.35 3.65
C CYS A 209 -8.39 -9.49 3.21
N MET A 210 -7.82 -10.26 4.16
CA MET A 210 -7.00 -11.43 3.81
C MET A 210 -7.80 -12.55 3.17
N MET A 211 -9.02 -12.77 3.65
CA MET A 211 -9.92 -13.77 3.10
C MET A 211 -10.31 -13.38 1.68
N ALA A 212 -10.59 -12.09 1.44
CA ALA A 212 -11.10 -11.59 0.17
C ALA A 212 -10.11 -11.64 -1.02
N GLY A 213 -8.83 -11.97 -0.80
CA GLY A 213 -7.91 -12.31 -1.89
C GLY A 213 -6.48 -11.77 -1.80
N LYS A 214 -5.75 -11.84 -2.93
CA LYS A 214 -4.34 -11.46 -3.13
C LYS A 214 -3.99 -10.08 -2.55
N TYR A 215 -3.51 -10.02 -1.31
CA TYR A 215 -3.23 -8.74 -0.65
C TYR A 215 -1.86 -8.67 0.05
N ARG A 216 -1.36 -7.44 0.18
CA ARG A 216 -0.38 -7.01 1.19
C ARG A 216 -1.04 -5.86 1.95
N ALA A 217 -1.19 -5.96 3.27
CA ALA A 217 -1.74 -4.86 4.06
C ALA A 217 -0.81 -3.64 3.98
N THR A 218 -1.35 -2.48 3.60
CA THR A 218 -0.66 -1.19 3.71
C THR A 218 -1.38 -0.33 4.74
N CYS A 219 -0.64 0.07 5.77
CA CYS A 219 -1.13 1.03 6.76
C CYS A 219 -0.99 2.43 6.15
N GLY A 220 -2.00 2.87 5.41
CA GLY A 220 -2.11 4.28 5.02
C GLY A 220 -2.37 5.13 6.27
N VAL A 221 -1.35 5.88 6.71
CA VAL A 221 -1.54 6.95 7.69
C VAL A 221 -2.01 8.17 6.91
N ARG A 222 -3.11 8.79 7.35
CA ARG A 222 -3.61 10.05 6.77
C ARG A 222 -2.44 11.06 6.68
N PRO A 223 -2.24 11.78 5.57
CA PRO A 223 -1.45 13.02 5.62
C PRO A 223 -2.12 13.92 6.66
N LEU A 224 -1.39 14.30 7.71
CA LEU A 224 -1.89 15.34 8.62
C LEU A 224 -2.16 16.61 7.78
N PRO A 225 -3.24 17.36 8.07
CA PRO A 225 -3.53 18.61 7.40
C PRO A 225 -2.37 19.61 7.49
#